data_AF-A0A2V9GHR5-F1
#
_entry.id   AF-A0A2V9GHR5-F1
#
_cell.length_a   1.000
_cell.length_b   1.000
_cell.length_c   1.000
_cell.angle_alpha   90.00
_cell.angle_beta   90.00
_cell.angle_gamma   90.00
#
_symmetry.space_group_name_H-M   'P 1'
#
loop_
_entity.id
_entity.type
_entity.pdbx_description
1 polymer ?
#
loop_
_entity_poly.entity_id
_entity_poly.type
_entity_poly.pdbx_seq_one_letter_code
_entity_poly.pdbx_strand_id
1 'polypeptide(L)'
;MVEDAYVNHVPVLTGGFGKKALRTFYSRDFIPAMPHDTTLTPVSRTVGENQLVDEMIFSFTHTQEIPWMLPGIAPTGRHVEVPLVAIVRFREGKLAHEHIYWDQASVLKQLGLLTDPRLPVFGAETARKVLDPQFHTQSPRNS
;
A
#
# COMPACT_ATOMS: atom_id res chain seq x y z
N MET A 1 -14.85 -9.88 -12.53
CA MET A 1 -15.37 -8.62 -11.97
C MET A 1 -16.85 -8.51 -12.28
N VAL A 2 -17.66 -8.11 -11.30
CA VAL A 2 -19.06 -7.66 -11.53
C VAL A 2 -19.07 -6.31 -12.28
N GLU A 3 -20.24 -5.84 -12.75
CA GLU A 3 -20.34 -4.62 -13.57
C GLU A 3 -19.93 -3.35 -12.80
N ASP A 4 -20.38 -3.25 -11.55
CA ASP A 4 -20.13 -2.19 -10.56
C ASP A 4 -18.85 -2.42 -9.74
N ALA A 5 -17.94 -3.26 -10.22
CA ALA A 5 -16.72 -3.56 -9.47
C ALA A 5 -15.83 -2.32 -9.34
N TYR A 6 -15.11 -2.17 -8.23
CA TYR A 6 -14.18 -1.05 -8.04
C TYR A 6 -12.94 -1.41 -7.23
N VAL A 7 -11.90 -0.57 -7.33
CA VAL A 7 -10.70 -0.62 -6.50
C VAL A 7 -10.50 0.76 -5.89
N ASN A 8 -10.19 0.80 -4.59
CA ASN A 8 -9.87 2.03 -3.87
C ASN A 8 -8.53 1.87 -3.17
N HIS A 9 -7.53 2.62 -3.64
CA HIS A 9 -6.31 2.90 -2.89
C HIS A 9 -6.56 4.08 -1.97
N VAL A 10 -7.03 3.76 -0.76
CA VAL A 10 -7.64 4.73 0.15
C VAL A 10 -6.71 5.90 0.51
N PRO A 11 -5.40 5.70 0.78
CA PRO A 11 -4.55 6.79 1.27
C PRO A 11 -4.30 7.91 0.27
N VAL A 12 -4.49 7.65 -1.03
CA VAL A 12 -4.21 8.62 -2.11
C VAL A 12 -5.36 8.81 -3.08
N LEU A 13 -6.53 8.24 -2.77
CA LEU A 13 -7.77 8.40 -3.54
C LEU A 13 -7.65 7.95 -5.01
N THR A 14 -6.78 6.98 -5.30
CA THR A 14 -6.65 6.39 -6.64
C THR A 14 -7.46 5.10 -6.76
N GLY A 15 -7.66 4.66 -8.01
CA GLY A 15 -8.42 3.46 -8.34
C GLY A 15 -9.43 3.71 -9.44
N GLY A 16 -10.56 3.02 -9.42
CA GLY A 16 -11.59 3.18 -10.43
C GLY A 16 -12.88 2.42 -10.16
N PHE A 17 -13.99 2.92 -10.67
CA PHE A 17 -15.32 2.33 -10.55
C PHE A 17 -15.86 1.84 -11.90
N GLY A 18 -16.35 0.60 -11.91
CA GLY A 18 -16.85 -0.09 -13.07
C GLY A 18 -15.76 -0.68 -13.97
N LYS A 19 -16.12 -1.70 -14.76
CA LYS A 19 -15.17 -2.47 -15.59
C LYS A 19 -14.26 -1.62 -16.48
N LYS A 20 -14.80 -0.56 -17.09
CA LYS A 20 -14.03 0.31 -17.99
C LYS A 20 -12.92 1.05 -17.24
N ALA A 21 -13.25 1.68 -16.11
CA ALA A 21 -12.28 2.41 -15.31
C ALA A 21 -11.23 1.45 -14.72
N LEU A 22 -11.66 0.29 -14.22
CA LEU A 22 -10.75 -0.74 -13.73
C LEU A 22 -9.79 -1.21 -14.82
N ARG A 23 -10.28 -1.51 -16.02
CA ARG A 23 -9.39 -1.92 -17.12
C ARG A 23 -8.33 -0.86 -17.40
N THR A 24 -8.70 0.42 -17.44
CA THR A 24 -7.74 1.51 -17.62
C THR A 24 -6.74 1.55 -16.48
N PHE A 25 -7.23 1.55 -15.24
CA PHE A 25 -6.42 1.62 -14.04
C PHE A 25 -5.39 0.48 -13.96
N TYR A 26 -5.82 -0.79 -14.08
CA TYR A 26 -4.92 -1.94 -14.05
C TYR A 26 -3.88 -1.92 -15.18
N SER A 27 -4.27 -1.50 -16.39
CA SER A 27 -3.40 -1.56 -17.56
C SER A 27 -2.44 -0.39 -17.73
N ARG A 28 -2.64 0.71 -16.99
CA ARG A 28 -1.80 1.91 -17.11
C ARG A 28 -1.18 2.33 -15.79
N ASP A 29 -1.99 2.41 -14.75
CA ASP A 29 -1.63 3.13 -13.52
C ASP A 29 -1.13 2.19 -12.42
N PHE A 30 -1.41 0.89 -12.54
CA PHE A 30 -1.05 -0.12 -11.54
C PHE A 30 0.00 -1.13 -12.03
N ILE A 31 -0.37 -2.08 -12.89
CA ILE A 31 0.48 -3.24 -13.20
C ILE A 31 1.81 -2.83 -13.86
N PRO A 32 1.83 -1.98 -14.92
CA PRO A 32 3.10 -1.59 -15.55
C PRO A 32 3.94 -0.64 -14.69
N ALA A 33 3.33 -0.01 -13.68
CA ALA A 33 3.95 1.01 -12.86
C ALA A 33 4.56 0.46 -11.56
N MET A 34 4.52 -0.86 -11.33
CA MET A 34 5.21 -1.48 -10.20
C MET A 34 6.73 -1.47 -10.43
N PRO A 35 7.55 -1.02 -9.47
CA PRO A 35 8.99 -1.17 -9.52
C PRO A 35 9.41 -2.63 -9.71
N HIS A 36 10.49 -2.87 -10.44
CA HIS A 36 10.97 -4.22 -10.75
C HIS A 36 11.35 -5.07 -9.53
N ASP A 37 11.77 -4.43 -8.44
CA ASP A 37 12.16 -5.08 -7.19
C ASP A 37 11.01 -5.18 -6.18
N THR A 38 9.77 -4.94 -6.62
CA THR A 38 8.60 -5.01 -5.75
C THR A 38 8.46 -6.41 -5.15
N THR A 39 8.31 -6.48 -3.83
CA THR A 39 8.00 -7.71 -3.09
C THR A 39 6.78 -7.55 -2.19
N LEU A 40 6.06 -8.66 -2.01
CA LEU A 40 4.90 -8.80 -1.14
C LEU A 40 5.19 -9.93 -0.16
N THR A 41 5.50 -9.62 1.10
CA THR A 41 5.72 -10.62 2.15
C THR A 41 4.44 -10.80 2.96
N PRO A 42 3.75 -11.96 2.87
CA PRO A 42 2.53 -12.18 3.64
C PRO A 42 2.77 -12.12 5.15
N VAL A 43 1.88 -11.46 5.89
CA VAL A 43 1.86 -11.43 7.36
C VAL A 43 0.70 -12.27 7.87
N SER A 44 -0.51 -11.96 7.42
CA SER A 44 -1.71 -12.69 7.79
C SER A 44 -2.73 -12.72 6.66
N ARG A 45 -3.59 -13.73 6.68
CA ARG A 45 -4.68 -13.91 5.71
C ARG A 45 -5.92 -14.42 6.43
N THR A 46 -7.03 -13.71 6.25
CA THR A 46 -8.35 -14.14 6.72
C THR A 46 -9.25 -14.41 5.53
N VAL A 47 -9.81 -15.61 5.45
CA VAL A 47 -10.74 -16.02 4.40
C VAL A 47 -12.13 -16.20 5.00
N GLY A 48 -13.05 -15.33 4.59
CA GLY A 48 -14.49 -15.47 4.85
C GLY A 48 -15.22 -16.00 3.61
N GLU A 49 -16.54 -16.20 3.74
CA GLU A 49 -17.37 -16.76 2.67
C GLU A 49 -17.30 -15.94 1.35
N ASN A 50 -17.31 -14.62 1.46
CA ASN A 50 -17.35 -13.70 0.31
C ASN A 50 -16.26 -12.62 0.39
N GLN A 51 -15.27 -12.78 1.28
CA GLN A 51 -14.27 -11.74 1.54
C GLN A 51 -12.93 -12.36 1.91
N LEU A 52 -11.87 -11.80 1.35
CA LEU A 52 -10.48 -12.07 1.69
C LEU A 52 -9.89 -10.80 2.31
N VAL A 53 -9.17 -10.94 3.41
CA VAL A 53 -8.37 -9.86 3.99
C VAL A 53 -6.94 -10.35 4.07
N ASP A 54 -6.05 -9.70 3.33
CA ASP A 54 -4.61 -9.96 3.35
C ASP A 54 -3.88 -8.79 3.99
N GLU A 55 -3.00 -9.10 4.94
CA GLU A 55 -2.02 -8.21 5.51
C GLU A 55 -0.64 -8.63 5.03
N MET A 56 0.14 -7.70 4.51
CA MET A 56 1.45 -7.98 3.94
C MET A 56 2.41 -6.81 4.12
N ILE A 57 3.71 -7.10 4.09
CA ILE A 57 4.72 -6.06 3.91
C ILE A 57 4.91 -5.85 2.41
N PHE A 58 4.67 -4.61 1.98
CA PHE A 58 4.97 -4.14 0.63
C PHE A 58 6.33 -3.45 0.62
N SER A 59 7.23 -3.92 -0.23
CA SER A 59 8.59 -3.39 -0.32
C SER A 59 8.98 -3.13 -1.77
N PHE A 60 9.65 -2.00 -2.02
CA PHE A 60 10.11 -1.60 -3.35
C PHE A 60 11.19 -0.51 -3.26
N THR A 61 11.96 -0.31 -4.33
CA THR A 61 12.78 0.88 -4.52
C THR A 61 12.08 1.86 -5.47
N HIS A 62 11.96 3.13 -5.09
CA HIS A 62 11.26 4.14 -5.87
C HIS A 62 12.08 4.62 -7.10
N THR A 63 12.20 3.76 -8.10
CA THR A 63 13.00 3.93 -9.33
C THR A 63 12.21 4.48 -10.52
N GLN A 64 10.89 4.49 -10.42
CA GLN A 64 9.94 4.95 -11.45
C GLN A 64 8.75 5.62 -10.79
N GLU A 65 7.95 6.38 -11.54
CA GLU A 65 6.68 6.88 -11.02
C GLU A 65 5.74 5.73 -10.67
N ILE A 66 5.01 5.88 -9.56
CA ILE A 66 4.08 4.88 -9.05
C ILE A 66 2.70 5.55 -8.89
N PRO A 67 1.92 5.77 -9.97
CA PRO A 67 0.72 6.61 -9.93
C PRO A 67 -0.31 6.18 -8.91
N TRP A 68 -0.42 4.87 -8.65
CA TRP A 68 -1.39 4.32 -7.72
C TRP A 68 -1.05 4.55 -6.23
N MET A 69 0.23 4.79 -5.88
CA MET A 69 0.71 4.94 -4.49
C MET A 69 1.33 6.32 -4.21
N LEU A 70 2.01 6.88 -5.21
CA LEU A 70 2.80 8.11 -5.16
C LEU A 70 2.47 9.01 -6.36
N PRO A 71 1.18 9.39 -6.56
CA PRO A 71 0.78 10.17 -7.72
C PRO A 71 1.55 11.49 -7.80
N GLY A 72 2.24 11.71 -8.91
CA GLY A 72 2.98 12.95 -9.19
C GLY A 72 4.32 13.09 -8.46
N ILE A 73 4.79 12.05 -7.76
CA ILE A 73 6.11 12.07 -7.11
C ILE A 73 7.14 11.43 -8.03
N ALA A 74 8.17 12.18 -8.39
CA ALA A 74 9.28 11.69 -9.21
C ALA A 74 10.11 10.63 -8.46
N PRO A 75 10.77 9.70 -9.17
CA PRO A 75 11.63 8.68 -8.58
C PRO A 75 12.65 9.27 -7.61
N THR A 76 12.71 8.75 -6.38
CA THR A 76 13.65 9.21 -5.35
C THR A 76 14.85 8.29 -5.20
N GLY A 77 14.82 7.10 -5.79
CA GLY A 77 15.85 6.06 -5.63
C GLY A 77 15.92 5.45 -4.23
N ARG A 78 14.96 5.76 -3.36
CA ARG A 78 14.93 5.28 -1.97
C ARG A 78 14.12 4.01 -1.85
N HIS A 79 14.58 3.12 -0.97
CA HIS A 79 13.85 1.92 -0.62
C HIS A 79 12.72 2.24 0.37
N VAL A 80 11.58 1.57 0.20
CA VAL A 80 10.40 1.70 1.05
C VAL A 80 9.96 0.30 1.49
N GLU A 81 9.64 0.16 2.78
CA GLU A 81 8.93 -0.98 3.35
C GLU A 81 7.73 -0.46 4.14
N VAL A 82 6.53 -0.97 3.87
CA VAL A 82 5.32 -0.55 4.59
C VAL A 82 4.32 -1.69 4.73
N PRO A 83 3.65 -1.83 5.90
CA PRO A 83 2.47 -2.69 6.00
C PRO A 83 1.35 -2.21 5.07
N LEU A 84 0.75 -3.16 4.35
CA LEU A 84 -0.36 -2.94 3.44
C LEU A 84 -1.46 -3.97 3.75
N VAL A 85 -2.70 -3.50 3.76
CA VAL A 85 -3.89 -4.35 3.93
C VAL A 85 -4.74 -4.29 2.67
N ALA A 86 -5.00 -5.44 2.07
CA ALA A 86 -5.91 -5.60 0.94
C ALA A 86 -7.18 -6.33 1.41
N ILE A 87 -8.33 -5.65 1.30
CA ILE A 87 -9.65 -6.22 1.58
C ILE A 87 -10.34 -6.44 0.25
N VAL A 88 -10.53 -7.70 -0.12
CA VAL A 88 -11.08 -8.11 -1.41
C VAL A 88 -12.45 -8.76 -1.19
N ARG A 89 -13.49 -8.19 -1.78
CA ARG A 89 -14.85 -8.70 -1.71
C ARG A 89 -15.24 -9.39 -3.00
N PHE A 90 -15.96 -10.49 -2.88
CA PHE A 90 -16.56 -11.23 -3.98
C PHE A 90 -18.09 -11.19 -3.89
N ARG A 91 -18.73 -11.29 -5.06
CA ARG A 91 -20.18 -11.47 -5.22
C ARG A 91 -20.39 -12.47 -6.35
N GLU A 92 -21.08 -13.58 -6.07
CA GLU A 92 -21.31 -14.66 -7.04
C GLU A 92 -20.01 -15.18 -7.68
N GLY A 93 -18.96 -15.37 -6.87
CA GLY A 93 -17.65 -15.84 -7.33
C GLY A 93 -16.86 -14.84 -8.19
N LYS A 94 -17.35 -13.60 -8.36
CA LYS A 94 -16.67 -12.54 -9.12
C LYS A 94 -16.19 -11.44 -8.17
N LEU A 95 -15.03 -10.86 -8.48
CA LEU A 95 -14.52 -9.67 -7.79
C LEU A 95 -15.57 -8.55 -7.79
N ALA A 96 -15.91 -8.07 -6.59
CA ALA A 96 -16.84 -6.98 -6.33
C ALA A 96 -16.12 -5.69 -5.94
N HIS A 97 -15.17 -5.75 -5.01
CA HIS A 97 -14.32 -4.59 -4.76
C HIS A 97 -13.00 -4.95 -4.09
N GLU A 98 -12.07 -4.00 -4.17
CA GLU A 98 -10.81 -4.00 -3.43
C GLU A 98 -10.70 -2.69 -2.64
N HIS A 99 -10.48 -2.79 -1.33
CA HIS A 99 -10.03 -1.67 -0.52
C HIS A 99 -8.61 -1.93 -0.07
N ILE A 100 -7.70 -1.03 -0.43
CA ILE A 100 -6.28 -1.18 -0.15
C ILE A 100 -5.83 -0.01 0.73
N TYR A 101 -5.26 -0.35 1.87
CA TYR A 101 -4.82 0.57 2.90
C TYR A 101 -3.32 0.40 3.15
N TRP A 102 -2.65 1.52 3.41
CA TRP A 102 -1.30 1.58 3.94
C TRP A 102 -1.14 2.92 4.68
N ASP A 103 -0.07 3.06 5.46
CA ASP A 103 0.27 4.35 6.08
C ASP A 103 1.09 5.21 5.12
N GLN A 104 0.43 6.20 4.51
CA GLN A 104 1.10 7.11 3.57
C GLN A 104 2.12 8.03 4.26
N ALA A 105 1.97 8.33 5.55
CA ALA A 105 2.94 9.14 6.26
C ALA A 105 4.27 8.39 6.41
N SER A 106 4.21 7.07 6.70
CA SER A 106 5.37 6.20 6.73
C SER A 106 6.11 6.13 5.40
N VAL A 107 5.36 6.06 4.29
CA VAL A 107 5.92 6.05 2.93
C VAL A 107 6.63 7.37 2.63
N LEU A 108 5.94 8.51 2.83
CA LEU A 108 6.50 9.84 2.57
C LEU A 108 7.73 10.14 3.44
N LYS A 109 7.77 9.64 4.68
CA LYS A 109 8.95 9.77 5.55
C LYS A 109 10.16 9.01 4.98
N GLN A 110 9.97 7.76 4.53
CA GLN A 110 11.04 6.96 3.93
C GLN A 110 11.58 7.59 2.63
N LEU A 111 10.69 8.23 1.86
CA LEU A 111 11.06 8.96 0.64
C LEU A 111 11.76 10.31 0.91
N GLY A 112 11.84 10.76 2.18
CA GLY A 112 12.42 12.04 2.55
C GLY A 112 11.52 13.25 2.25
N LEU A 113 10.21 13.02 2.07
CA LEU A 113 9.21 14.06 1.79
C LEU A 113 8.47 14.53 3.04
N LEU A 114 8.47 13.70 4.10
CA LEU A 114 7.96 14.06 5.43
C LEU A 114 9.11 13.99 6.45
N THR A 115 9.69 15.15 6.78
CA THR A 115 10.98 15.23 7.49
C THR A 115 10.93 15.87 8.87
N ASP A 116 9.79 16.43 9.29
CA ASP A 116 9.67 17.07 10.61
C ASP A 116 9.82 16.00 11.73
N PRO A 117 10.90 16.04 12.53
CA PRO A 117 11.17 15.03 13.55
C PRO A 117 10.20 15.09 14.73
N ARG A 118 9.40 16.17 14.85
CA ARG A 118 8.40 16.33 15.90
C ARG A 118 7.12 15.55 15.61
N LEU A 119 6.91 15.14 14.36
CA LEU A 119 5.74 14.34 13.99
C LEU A 119 5.92 12.91 14.51
N PRO A 120 4.89 12.31 15.14
CA PRO A 120 4.93 10.94 15.65
C PRO A 120 4.77 9.91 14.51
N VAL A 121 5.57 10.05 13.45
CA VAL A 121 5.53 9.22 12.25
C VAL A 121 6.82 8.40 12.19
N PHE A 122 6.70 7.11 11.90
CA PHE A 122 7.83 6.21 11.70
C PHE A 122 7.93 5.82 10.22
N GLY A 123 9.07 5.31 9.77
CA GLY A 123 9.26 4.84 8.40
C GLY A 123 9.15 3.32 8.33
N ALA A 124 10.22 2.66 7.87
CA ALA A 124 10.32 1.20 7.78
C ALA A 124 10.19 0.49 9.14
N GLU A 125 10.33 1.22 10.25
CA GLU A 125 10.08 0.68 11.59
C GLU A 125 8.64 0.16 11.76
N THR A 126 7.67 0.70 11.01
CA THR A 126 6.28 0.22 11.07
C THR A 126 6.14 -1.21 10.52
N ALA A 127 6.90 -1.56 9.46
CA ALA A 127 6.96 -2.93 8.94
C ALA A 127 7.53 -3.90 9.99
N ARG A 128 8.59 -3.51 10.68
CA ARG A 128 9.18 -4.32 11.77
C ARG A 128 8.21 -4.51 12.93
N LYS A 129 7.44 -3.48 13.29
CA LYS A 129 6.45 -3.57 14.37
C LYS A 129 5.33 -4.56 14.09
N VAL A 130 4.93 -4.69 12.82
CA VAL A 130 3.93 -5.69 12.40
C VAL A 130 4.50 -7.10 12.48
N LEU A 131 5.75 -7.30 12.06
CA LEU A 131 6.41 -8.61 12.07
C LEU A 131 6.84 -9.08 13.46
N ASP A 132 7.19 -8.15 14.34
CA ASP A 132 7.63 -8.44 15.70
C ASP A 132 6.86 -7.57 16.72
N PRO A 133 5.92 -8.15 17.48
CA PRO A 133 5.16 -7.41 18.48
C PRO A 133 6.04 -6.88 19.62
N GLN A 134 7.23 -7.44 19.84
CA GLN A 134 8.21 -6.98 20.83
C GLN A 134 9.11 -5.87 20.28
N PHE A 135 8.97 -5.49 19.00
CA PHE A 135 9.74 -4.38 18.44
C PHE A 135 9.39 -3.08 19.17
N HIS A 136 10.43 -2.40 19.63
CA HIS A 136 10.37 -1.08 20.24
C HIS A 136 11.46 -0.21 19.61
N THR A 137 11.08 1.00 19.17
CA THR A 137 12.07 2.01 18.83
C THR A 137 12.69 2.53 20.12
N GLN A 138 14.01 2.77 20.13
CA GLN A 138 14.60 3.57 21.20
C GLN A 138 13.89 4.92 21.16
N SER A 139 13.10 5.23 22.20
CA SER A 139 12.31 6.45 22.25
C SER A 139 13.23 7.67 22.04
N PRO A 140 12.90 8.60 21.12
CA PRO A 140 13.41 9.96 21.20
C PRO A 140 12.62 10.67 22.31
N ARG A 141 12.71 10.19 23.56
CA ARG A 141 12.22 10.96 24.71
C ARG A 141 13.36 11.89 25.11
N ASN A 142 13.24 13.14 24.67
CA ASN A 142 13.75 14.36 25.28
C ASN A 142 15.12 14.24 25.98
N SER A 143 16.18 14.63 25.26
CA SER A 143 17.28 15.40 25.86
C SER A 143 16.93 16.88 25.82
#